data_AF-F0SKM5-F1
#
_entry.id   AF-F0SKM5-F1
#
_cell.length_a   1.000
_cell.length_b   1.000
_cell.length_c   1.000
_cell.angle_alpha   90.00
_cell.angle_beta   90.00
_cell.angle_gamma   90.00
#
_symmetry.space_group_name_H-M   'P 1'
#
loop_
_entity.id
_entity.type
_entity.pdbx_description
1 polymer ?
#
loop_
_entity_poly.entity_id
_entity_poly.type
_entity_poly.pdbx_seq_one_letter_code
_entity_poly.pdbx_strand_id
1 'polypeptide(L)'
;MASGLETQPMNLDDAYIRCSGLLLDHRTHDGHWEGELSTSALSTATAVMAMHQVVSRNASVAKKYDLQPLIEQGLAWLTEHRNDDAGWGDTVKSISNISTTMLVRAVFAATAGKYATPAEVDNRYLKEVDDHIARVGGIAAVKARYGKDRTFSVPILMQCALGGLADWSQVEQLPFELACLPADWYKTAQLPVVSYALPALITIGLARHRKKPTRFLHWRWLRNAAAPSALNVLQRIQPTTGGFLEATPLTSFVTMSLVAADEQEHPVVHEAIRFLVDSVRDDGSWPIDTNLATWVTTLSLNALGPDVPDEQVDPALDWILAQQYRTKHPYTNADPGGWAWTDLPGGVPDADDTPGAILAILELRSRTDAMRAERINGAAHDAVGWLLSLQNRDGGWPTFCRGWGKLPFDRSSPDISAHCLRAIVRFLREACNDAALAARCQKAIERGYRFLIGRQRNDGAWLPLWFGNQFANDDENPTYGTARVLLAFDPDAESDRNSSGPLQRGLEFLQSIQNADGGWGGAMGTPSSVEETSLALEALVHARGSREAVERGAHWLMKKLAAGEIDETTPIGFYFAKLWYFEQLYPLIFATAALRHAREYLAR
;
A
#
# COMPACT_ATOMS: atom_id res chain seq x y z
N MET A 1 19.22 -44.87 -25.51
CA MET A 1 17.90 -44.34 -25.89
C MET A 1 17.53 -43.28 -24.87
N ALA A 2 17.91 -42.04 -25.11
CA ALA A 2 17.41 -40.88 -24.38
C ALA A 2 16.78 -40.00 -25.47
N SER A 3 15.52 -40.29 -25.78
CA SER A 3 14.72 -39.50 -26.68
C SER A 3 14.54 -38.12 -26.06
N GLY A 4 15.00 -37.09 -26.79
CA GLY A 4 14.60 -35.73 -26.52
C GLY A 4 13.08 -35.66 -26.49
N LEU A 5 12.54 -35.38 -25.31
CA LEU A 5 11.23 -34.76 -25.20
C LEU A 5 11.46 -33.30 -25.58
N GLU A 6 11.28 -32.99 -26.86
CA GLU A 6 10.90 -31.63 -27.26
C GLU A 6 9.63 -31.32 -26.47
N THR A 7 9.77 -30.53 -25.40
CA THR A 7 8.62 -29.94 -24.71
C THR A 7 7.81 -29.21 -25.77
N GLN A 8 6.57 -29.64 -26.01
CA GLN A 8 5.68 -28.91 -26.89
C GLN A 8 5.69 -27.43 -26.50
N PRO A 9 5.75 -26.50 -27.47
CA PRO A 9 5.68 -25.09 -27.15
C PRO A 9 4.38 -24.85 -26.38
N MET A 10 4.50 -24.38 -25.14
CA MET A 10 3.37 -24.00 -24.29
C MET A 10 2.48 -23.07 -25.10
N ASN A 11 1.18 -23.37 -25.21
CA ASN A 11 0.22 -22.45 -25.82
C ASN A 11 -0.39 -21.54 -24.74
N LEU A 12 -1.20 -20.56 -25.15
CA LEU A 12 -1.80 -19.59 -24.22
C LEU A 12 -2.77 -20.21 -23.21
N ASP A 13 -3.51 -21.25 -23.61
CA ASP A 13 -4.43 -21.94 -22.71
C ASP A 13 -3.67 -22.73 -21.63
N ASP A 14 -2.61 -23.43 -22.02
CA ASP A 14 -1.72 -24.13 -21.09
C ASP A 14 -1.04 -23.15 -20.12
N ALA A 15 -0.61 -21.99 -20.63
CA ALA A 15 0.00 -20.94 -19.82
C ALA A 15 -0.99 -20.39 -18.79
N TYR A 16 -2.22 -20.08 -19.22
CA TYR A 16 -3.28 -19.61 -18.34
C TYR A 16 -3.62 -20.67 -17.27
N ILE A 17 -3.87 -21.92 -17.66
CA ILE A 17 -4.22 -23.01 -16.74
C ILE A 17 -3.13 -23.23 -15.69
N ARG A 18 -1.86 -23.20 -16.11
CA ARG A 18 -0.74 -23.35 -15.17
C ARG A 18 -0.63 -22.15 -14.23
N CYS A 19 -0.76 -20.91 -14.74
CA CYS A 19 -0.68 -19.71 -13.92
C CYS A 19 -1.84 -19.61 -12.92
N SER A 20 -3.07 -19.89 -13.35
CA SER A 20 -4.25 -19.89 -12.48
C SER A 20 -4.20 -21.02 -11.45
N GLY A 21 -3.66 -22.20 -11.82
CA GLY A 21 -3.37 -23.29 -10.88
C GLY A 21 -2.42 -22.85 -9.76
N LEU A 22 -1.30 -22.21 -10.11
CA LEU A 22 -0.36 -21.66 -9.12
C LEU A 22 -1.05 -20.66 -8.19
N LEU A 23 -1.85 -19.74 -8.74
CA LEU A 23 -2.61 -18.78 -7.92
C LEU A 23 -3.58 -19.50 -6.98
N LEU A 24 -4.31 -20.52 -7.46
CA LEU A 24 -5.24 -21.31 -6.65
C LEU A 24 -4.55 -22.13 -5.56
N ASP A 25 -3.28 -22.52 -5.75
CA ASP A 25 -2.50 -23.25 -4.74
C ASP A 25 -2.12 -22.36 -3.54
N HIS A 26 -2.11 -21.03 -3.70
CA HIS A 26 -1.85 -20.06 -2.64
C HIS A 26 -3.07 -19.72 -1.77
N ARG A 27 -4.22 -20.36 -1.99
CA ARG A 27 -5.42 -20.12 -1.17
C ARG A 27 -5.27 -20.68 0.23
N THR A 28 -5.88 -19.97 1.18
CA THR A 28 -6.08 -20.48 2.54
C THR A 28 -7.19 -21.53 2.57
N HIS A 29 -7.29 -22.24 3.69
CA HIS A 29 -8.37 -23.22 3.91
C HIS A 29 -9.79 -22.60 3.87
N ASP A 30 -9.90 -21.29 4.17
CA ASP A 30 -11.16 -20.54 4.16
C ASP A 30 -11.51 -20.00 2.76
N GLY A 31 -10.70 -20.31 1.73
CA GLY A 31 -10.99 -19.96 0.34
C GLY A 31 -10.63 -18.53 -0.07
N HIS A 32 -9.88 -17.81 0.77
CA HIS A 32 -9.34 -16.48 0.46
C HIS A 32 -7.81 -16.55 0.25
N TRP A 33 -7.20 -15.42 -0.10
CA TRP A 33 -5.74 -15.28 -0.22
C TRP A 33 -5.25 -14.29 0.83
N GLU A 34 -4.21 -14.65 1.57
CA GLU A 34 -3.58 -13.74 2.53
C GLU A 34 -2.41 -12.98 1.92
N GLY A 35 -1.65 -13.67 1.04
CA GLY A 35 -0.43 -13.16 0.45
C GLY A 35 0.71 -13.06 1.45
N GLU A 36 1.83 -12.49 1.00
CA GLU A 36 2.95 -12.15 1.87
C GLU A 36 3.64 -10.89 1.37
N LEU A 37 3.63 -9.84 2.20
CA LEU A 37 4.38 -8.61 1.92
C LEU A 37 5.89 -8.84 2.02
N SER A 38 6.69 -7.98 1.41
CA SER A 38 8.14 -8.02 1.57
C SER A 38 8.60 -7.70 3.00
N THR A 39 9.63 -8.38 3.47
CA THR A 39 10.45 -7.95 4.61
C THR A 39 11.04 -6.56 4.36
N SER A 40 11.10 -5.71 5.39
CA SER A 40 11.54 -4.31 5.24
C SER A 40 12.64 -3.91 6.22
N ALA A 41 13.76 -3.41 5.70
CA ALA A 41 14.83 -2.85 6.53
C ALA A 41 14.36 -1.63 7.34
N LEU A 42 13.45 -0.83 6.78
CA LEU A 42 12.83 0.29 7.48
C LEU A 42 12.00 -0.21 8.66
N SER A 43 11.07 -1.14 8.42
CA SER A 43 10.23 -1.72 9.48
C SER A 43 11.08 -2.35 10.57
N THR A 44 12.03 -3.21 10.20
CA THR A 44 12.94 -3.87 11.15
C THR A 44 13.71 -2.86 11.99
N ALA A 45 14.29 -1.82 11.38
CA ALA A 45 15.01 -0.78 12.13
C ALA A 45 14.13 0.00 13.11
N THR A 46 12.89 0.31 12.71
CA THR A 46 11.95 1.02 13.60
C THR A 46 11.47 0.13 14.75
N ALA A 47 11.16 -1.14 14.48
CA ALA A 47 10.74 -2.12 15.49
C ALA A 47 11.84 -2.36 16.53
N VAL A 48 13.06 -2.59 16.07
CA VAL A 48 14.25 -2.75 16.93
C VAL A 48 14.48 -1.49 17.78
N MET A 49 14.37 -0.29 17.19
CA MET A 49 14.50 0.96 17.95
C MET A 49 13.40 1.08 19.02
N ALA A 50 12.15 0.76 18.70
CA ALA A 50 11.04 0.83 19.64
C ALA A 50 11.24 -0.13 20.84
N MET A 51 11.57 -1.40 20.57
CA MET A 51 11.88 -2.38 21.60
C MET A 51 13.10 -1.98 22.43
N HIS A 52 14.16 -1.48 21.79
CA HIS A 52 15.34 -0.96 22.49
C HIS A 52 14.97 0.16 23.48
N GLN A 53 14.11 1.09 23.09
CA GLN A 53 13.71 2.18 23.97
C GLN A 53 12.93 1.68 25.18
N VAL A 54 12.01 0.73 24.98
CA VAL A 54 11.23 0.08 26.05
C VAL A 54 12.15 -0.63 27.04
N VAL A 55 13.13 -1.41 26.55
CA VAL A 55 14.13 -2.09 27.39
C VAL A 55 15.00 -1.08 28.14
N SER A 56 15.55 -0.09 27.45
CA SER A 56 16.47 0.89 28.05
C SER A 56 15.84 1.79 29.12
N ARG A 57 14.52 1.98 29.06
CA ARG A 57 13.75 2.71 30.08
C ARG A 57 13.15 1.81 31.16
N ASN A 58 13.49 0.51 31.18
CA ASN A 58 12.99 -0.47 32.14
C ASN A 58 11.44 -0.49 32.22
N ALA A 59 10.77 -0.31 31.08
CA ALA A 59 9.32 -0.33 31.03
C ALA A 59 8.79 -1.69 31.50
N SER A 60 7.67 -1.72 32.22
CA SER A 60 7.17 -2.98 32.79
C SER A 60 6.85 -4.05 31.74
N VAL A 61 6.44 -3.66 30.53
CA VAL A 61 6.21 -4.58 29.40
C VAL A 61 7.47 -5.35 28.96
N ALA A 62 8.67 -4.80 29.14
CA ALA A 62 9.92 -5.51 28.85
C ALA A 62 10.16 -6.71 29.77
N LYS A 63 9.44 -6.81 30.91
CA LYS A 63 9.47 -7.99 31.78
C LYS A 63 8.48 -9.07 31.34
N LYS A 64 7.49 -8.70 30.53
CA LYS A 64 6.45 -9.59 30.02
C LYS A 64 6.92 -10.35 28.78
N TYR A 65 7.64 -9.66 27.89
CA TYR A 65 8.18 -10.24 26.66
C TYR A 65 9.70 -10.24 26.74
N ASP A 66 10.33 -11.33 26.30
CA ASP A 66 11.78 -11.38 26.13
C ASP A 66 12.16 -10.67 24.82
N LEU A 67 12.36 -9.35 24.91
CA LEU A 67 12.61 -8.49 23.74
C LEU A 67 14.06 -8.56 23.26
N GLN A 68 15.00 -9.07 24.07
CA GLN A 68 16.42 -9.07 23.72
C GLN A 68 16.71 -9.96 22.49
N PRO A 69 16.23 -11.20 22.39
CA PRO A 69 16.42 -12.03 21.21
C PRO A 69 15.86 -11.39 19.94
N LEU A 70 14.70 -10.75 20.02
CA LEU A 70 14.07 -10.08 18.88
C LEU A 70 14.90 -8.88 18.39
N ILE A 71 15.47 -8.11 19.32
CA ILE A 71 16.40 -7.02 19.01
C ILE A 71 17.66 -7.56 18.32
N GLU A 72 18.26 -8.63 18.86
CA GLU A 72 19.49 -9.23 18.33
C GLU A 72 19.26 -9.82 16.93
N GLN A 73 18.16 -10.54 16.71
CA GLN A 73 17.78 -11.08 15.41
C GLN A 73 17.53 -9.97 14.38
N GLY A 74 16.79 -8.91 14.74
CA GLY A 74 16.56 -7.78 13.84
C GLY A 74 17.85 -7.04 13.48
N LEU A 75 18.78 -6.86 14.43
CA LEU A 75 20.11 -6.28 14.15
C LEU A 75 20.95 -7.19 13.24
N ALA A 76 20.86 -8.51 13.42
CA ALA A 76 21.53 -9.47 12.56
C ALA A 76 20.98 -9.43 11.13
N TRP A 77 19.66 -9.45 10.99
CA TRP A 77 18.98 -9.35 9.70
C TRP A 77 19.36 -8.07 8.95
N LEU A 78 19.38 -6.91 9.64
CA LEU A 78 19.81 -5.64 9.05
C LEU A 78 21.27 -5.66 8.57
N THR A 79 22.12 -6.43 9.23
CA THR A 79 23.53 -6.57 8.84
C THR A 79 23.68 -7.40 7.57
N GLU A 80 22.90 -8.47 7.45
CA GLU A 80 22.89 -9.37 6.30
C GLU A 80 22.30 -8.73 5.05
N HIS A 81 21.25 -7.91 5.20
CA HIS A 81 20.49 -7.31 4.10
C HIS A 81 20.93 -5.88 3.76
N ARG A 82 22.25 -5.65 3.75
CA ARG A 82 22.86 -4.40 3.28
C ARG A 82 23.10 -4.43 1.78
N ASN A 83 23.02 -3.26 1.14
CA ASN A 83 23.38 -3.11 -0.26
C ASN A 83 24.89 -2.85 -0.43
N ASP A 84 25.41 -3.13 -1.62
CA ASP A 84 26.83 -2.95 -1.98
C ASP A 84 27.35 -1.51 -1.81
N ASP A 85 26.46 -0.52 -1.80
CA ASP A 85 26.78 0.91 -1.70
C ASP A 85 26.82 1.45 -0.26
N ALA A 86 26.86 0.55 0.73
CA ALA A 86 26.81 0.83 2.16
C ALA A 86 25.52 1.54 2.62
N GLY A 87 24.41 1.25 1.93
CA GLY A 87 23.08 1.73 2.29
C GLY A 87 22.06 0.58 2.45
N TRP A 88 20.82 0.98 2.69
CA TRP A 88 19.66 0.09 2.71
C TRP A 88 18.52 0.66 1.88
N GLY A 89 17.88 -0.21 1.11
CA GLY A 89 16.57 0.05 0.50
C GLY A 89 15.43 -0.32 1.45
N ASP A 90 14.19 -0.04 1.05
CA ASP A 90 13.01 -0.32 1.89
C ASP A 90 12.70 -1.82 2.00
N THR A 91 13.11 -2.61 1.00
CA THR A 91 13.00 -4.07 0.94
C THR A 91 14.33 -4.69 0.55
N VAL A 92 14.40 -6.03 0.59
CA VAL A 92 15.56 -6.80 0.10
C VAL A 92 15.82 -6.70 -1.40
N LYS A 93 14.87 -6.15 -2.17
CA LYS A 93 14.99 -5.90 -3.63
C LYS A 93 15.12 -4.41 -3.97
N SER A 94 15.14 -3.54 -2.95
CA SER A 94 15.11 -2.10 -3.16
C SER A 94 16.50 -1.49 -3.23
N ILE A 95 16.69 -0.53 -4.12
CA ILE A 95 17.89 0.32 -4.13
C ILE A 95 17.98 1.13 -2.83
N SER A 96 19.22 1.45 -2.44
CA SER A 96 19.47 2.24 -1.23
C SER A 96 18.81 3.61 -1.28
N ASN A 97 18.16 3.99 -0.18
CA ASN A 97 17.62 5.33 -0.02
C ASN A 97 18.01 5.96 1.32
N ILE A 98 18.02 7.29 1.35
CA ILE A 98 18.51 8.05 2.51
C ILE A 98 17.65 7.84 3.76
N SER A 99 16.35 7.65 3.60
CA SER A 99 15.42 7.50 4.73
C SER A 99 15.72 6.22 5.50
N THR A 100 15.73 5.09 4.80
CA THR A 100 15.94 3.77 5.41
C THR A 100 17.36 3.61 5.91
N THR A 101 18.34 4.09 5.14
CA THR A 101 19.76 4.11 5.57
C THR A 101 19.95 4.89 6.87
N MET A 102 19.33 6.07 7.04
CA MET A 102 19.44 6.84 8.28
C MET A 102 18.72 6.17 9.47
N LEU A 103 17.57 5.53 9.26
CA LEU A 103 16.86 4.80 10.31
C LEU A 103 17.67 3.60 10.82
N VAL A 104 18.24 2.82 9.91
CA VAL A 104 19.14 1.70 10.23
C VAL A 104 20.39 2.20 10.94
N ARG A 105 21.02 3.26 10.43
CA ARG A 105 22.21 3.83 11.08
C ARG A 105 21.93 4.34 12.50
N ALA A 106 20.75 4.93 12.72
CA ALA A 106 20.30 5.39 14.04
C ALA A 106 20.08 4.24 15.02
N VAL A 107 19.55 3.10 14.56
CA VAL A 107 19.35 1.94 15.45
C VAL A 107 20.69 1.35 15.89
N PHE A 108 21.64 1.17 14.98
CA PHE A 108 23.00 0.73 15.34
C PHE A 108 23.70 1.70 16.30
N ALA A 109 23.49 3.01 16.15
CA ALA A 109 24.02 3.99 17.10
C ALA A 109 23.41 3.84 18.50
N ALA A 110 22.09 3.62 18.60
CA ALA A 110 21.40 3.48 19.88
C ALA A 110 21.72 2.15 20.60
N THR A 111 21.96 1.08 19.84
CA THR A 111 22.18 -0.28 20.36
C THR A 111 23.65 -0.64 20.58
N ALA A 112 24.59 0.23 20.17
CA ALA A 112 26.03 0.00 20.26
C ALA A 112 26.48 -0.46 21.66
N GLY A 113 27.11 -1.63 21.71
CA GLY A 113 27.66 -2.23 22.93
C GLY A 113 26.63 -2.77 23.93
N LYS A 114 25.35 -2.84 23.56
CA LYS A 114 24.26 -3.31 24.44
C LYS A 114 23.72 -4.70 24.10
N TYR A 115 23.89 -5.13 22.87
CA TYR A 115 23.35 -6.39 22.34
C TYR A 115 24.43 -7.14 21.57
N ALA A 116 24.27 -8.45 21.43
CA ALA A 116 25.10 -9.22 20.52
C ALA A 116 24.76 -8.80 19.08
N THR A 117 25.65 -8.05 18.44
CA THR A 117 25.61 -7.78 17.00
C THR A 117 26.52 -8.76 16.28
N PRO A 118 26.21 -9.16 15.03
CA PRO A 118 27.16 -9.93 14.23
C PRO A 118 28.52 -9.23 14.18
N ALA A 119 29.61 -10.01 14.17
CA ALA A 119 30.97 -9.49 14.09
C ALA A 119 31.21 -8.61 12.83
N GLU A 120 30.32 -8.70 11.84
CA GLU A 120 30.37 -8.03 10.55
C GLU A 120 29.93 -6.55 10.57
N VAL A 121 29.25 -6.09 11.64
CA VAL A 121 29.05 -4.64 11.86
C VAL A 121 30.32 -4.07 12.47
N ASP A 122 31.40 -4.09 11.69
CA ASP A 122 32.65 -3.48 12.13
C ASP A 122 32.55 -1.94 12.05
N ASN A 123 33.41 -1.27 12.81
CA ASN A 123 33.46 0.19 12.83
C ASN A 123 33.78 0.81 11.45
N ARG A 124 34.34 0.01 10.53
CA ARG A 124 34.67 0.46 9.17
C ARG A 124 33.39 0.55 8.33
N TYR A 125 32.53 -0.45 8.37
CA TYR A 125 31.28 -0.42 7.62
C TYR A 125 30.37 0.72 8.10
N LEU A 126 30.19 0.90 9.41
CA LEU A 126 29.40 2.03 9.94
C LEU A 126 29.97 3.40 9.52
N LYS A 127 31.30 3.49 9.36
CA LYS A 127 31.94 4.69 8.80
C LYS A 127 31.62 4.86 7.32
N GLU A 128 31.64 3.79 6.52
CA GLU A 128 31.23 3.84 5.10
C GLU A 128 29.77 4.29 4.95
N VAL A 129 28.89 3.84 5.85
CA VAL A 129 27.49 4.32 5.94
C VAL A 129 27.44 5.81 6.27
N ASP A 130 28.19 6.27 7.27
CA ASP A 130 28.25 7.70 7.64
C ASP A 130 28.76 8.57 6.49
N ASP A 131 29.79 8.11 5.77
CA ASP A 131 30.35 8.76 4.58
C ASP A 131 29.32 8.77 3.43
N HIS A 132 28.56 7.68 3.24
CA HIS A 132 27.46 7.61 2.27
C HIS A 132 26.37 8.64 2.60
N ILE A 133 25.88 8.66 3.85
CA ILE A 133 24.84 9.61 4.32
C ILE A 133 25.30 11.05 4.09
N ALA A 134 26.55 11.36 4.41
CA ALA A 134 27.12 12.69 4.19
C ALA A 134 27.15 13.05 2.70
N ARG A 135 27.59 12.12 1.84
CA ARG A 135 27.67 12.32 0.38
C ARG A 135 26.31 12.60 -0.27
N VAL A 136 25.26 11.93 0.17
CA VAL A 136 23.91 12.11 -0.40
C VAL A 136 23.13 13.26 0.26
N GLY A 137 23.70 13.94 1.28
CA GLY A 137 23.16 15.18 1.86
C GLY A 137 22.45 15.04 3.21
N GLY A 138 22.42 13.85 3.81
CA GLY A 138 21.92 13.58 5.15
C GLY A 138 20.53 14.17 5.44
N ILE A 139 20.41 14.93 6.54
CA ILE A 139 19.14 15.55 6.98
C ILE A 139 18.53 16.46 5.89
N ALA A 140 19.35 17.17 5.12
CA ALA A 140 18.84 18.05 4.05
C ALA A 140 18.21 17.23 2.93
N ALA A 141 18.79 16.09 2.59
CA ALA A 141 18.25 15.17 1.59
C ALA A 141 16.94 14.51 2.04
N VAL A 142 16.82 14.13 3.32
CA VAL A 142 15.55 13.67 3.89
C VAL A 142 14.48 14.75 3.73
N LYS A 143 14.76 15.99 4.14
CA LYS A 143 13.80 17.10 4.00
C LYS A 143 13.45 17.37 2.53
N ALA A 144 14.41 17.29 1.62
CA ALA A 144 14.19 17.48 0.19
C ALA A 144 13.29 16.37 -0.41
N ARG A 145 13.50 15.11 -0.03
CA ARG A 145 12.73 13.95 -0.53
C ARG A 145 11.23 14.07 -0.23
N TYR A 146 10.88 14.56 0.96
CA TYR A 146 9.48 14.69 1.41
C TYR A 146 8.90 16.09 1.20
N GLY A 147 9.73 17.09 0.92
CA GLY A 147 9.31 18.46 0.66
C GLY A 147 8.52 19.06 1.82
N LYS A 148 7.28 19.47 1.54
CA LYS A 148 6.37 20.04 2.56
C LYS A 148 5.63 18.98 3.36
N ASP A 149 5.68 17.72 2.94
CA ASP A 149 5.07 16.62 3.68
C ASP A 149 5.95 16.26 4.89
N ARG A 150 5.38 16.47 6.07
CA ARG A 150 6.04 16.24 7.36
C ARG A 150 5.75 14.85 7.92
N THR A 151 4.88 14.08 7.26
CA THR A 151 4.37 12.80 7.77
C THR A 151 5.49 11.78 7.99
N PHE A 152 6.55 11.81 7.18
CA PHE A 152 7.66 10.86 7.26
C PHE A 152 8.99 11.50 7.69
N SER A 153 9.31 12.70 7.20
CA SER A 153 10.56 13.38 7.55
C SER A 153 10.68 13.62 9.06
N VAL A 154 9.59 13.94 9.76
CA VAL A 154 9.60 14.17 11.21
C VAL A 154 9.87 12.88 12.01
N PRO A 155 9.15 11.75 11.80
CA PRO A 155 9.47 10.48 12.46
C PRO A 155 10.91 10.00 12.21
N ILE A 156 11.40 10.10 10.96
CA ILE A 156 12.79 9.70 10.61
C ILE A 156 13.80 10.50 11.42
N LEU A 157 13.65 11.83 11.44
CA LEU A 157 14.56 12.71 12.18
C LEU A 157 14.44 12.52 13.69
N MET A 158 13.25 12.16 14.19
CA MET A 158 13.07 11.81 15.60
C MET A 158 13.84 10.53 15.96
N GLN A 159 13.73 9.46 15.18
CA GLN A 159 14.52 8.24 15.40
C GLN A 159 16.02 8.52 15.33
N CYS A 160 16.47 9.35 14.37
CA CYS A 160 17.85 9.81 14.32
C CYS A 160 18.26 10.56 15.59
N ALA A 161 17.38 11.39 16.16
CA ALA A 161 17.63 12.09 17.42
C ALA A 161 17.68 11.14 18.63
N LEU A 162 16.87 10.07 18.62
CA LEU A 162 16.94 9.01 19.63
C LEU A 162 18.27 8.23 19.55
N GLY A 163 18.77 8.00 18.34
CA GLY A 163 20.09 7.41 18.09
C GLY A 163 21.27 8.37 18.26
N GLY A 164 21.03 9.65 18.63
CA GLY A 164 22.09 10.65 18.80
C GLY A 164 22.70 11.21 17.52
N LEU A 165 22.11 10.91 16.35
CA LEU A 165 22.56 11.35 15.03
C LEU A 165 21.93 12.67 14.56
N ALA A 166 20.93 13.18 15.29
CA ALA A 166 20.31 14.47 15.03
C ALA A 166 19.98 15.20 16.35
N ASP A 167 19.92 16.54 16.33
CA ASP A 167 19.41 17.32 17.45
C ASP A 167 17.88 17.44 17.39
N TRP A 168 17.22 17.47 18.55
CA TRP A 168 15.77 17.68 18.66
C TRP A 168 15.25 19.02 18.11
N SER A 169 16.12 19.98 17.73
CA SER A 169 15.73 21.15 16.93
C SER A 169 15.43 20.84 15.47
N GLN A 170 16.00 19.76 14.94
CA GLN A 170 15.75 19.31 13.57
C GLN A 170 14.42 18.59 13.45
N VAL A 171 13.91 18.04 14.56
CA VAL A 171 12.58 17.44 14.66
C VAL A 171 11.54 18.56 14.78
N GLU A 172 10.70 18.68 13.76
CA GLU A 172 9.66 19.70 13.75
C GLU A 172 8.57 19.41 14.77
N GLN A 173 8.04 20.47 15.38
CA GLN A 173 7.00 20.35 16.37
C GLN A 173 5.63 20.13 15.71
N LEU A 174 5.06 18.94 15.89
CA LEU A 174 3.70 18.62 15.48
C LEU A 174 2.68 19.14 16.52
N PRO A 175 1.51 19.65 16.07
CA PRO A 175 0.51 20.27 16.95
C PRO A 175 -0.42 19.22 17.58
N PHE A 176 0.11 18.41 18.51
CA PHE A 176 -0.66 17.33 19.15
C PHE A 176 -1.91 17.81 19.89
N GLU A 177 -1.93 19.08 20.34
CA GLU A 177 -3.09 19.72 20.95
C GLU A 177 -4.35 19.68 20.08
N LEU A 178 -4.21 19.63 18.75
CA LEU A 178 -5.35 19.56 17.85
C LEU A 178 -6.15 18.29 18.08
N ALA A 179 -5.50 17.16 18.40
CA ALA A 179 -6.15 15.86 18.63
C ALA A 179 -7.28 15.89 19.66
N CYS A 180 -7.28 16.87 20.56
CA CYS A 180 -8.31 17.07 21.58
C CYS A 180 -9.62 17.66 21.02
N LEU A 181 -9.62 18.17 19.80
CA LEU A 181 -10.80 18.77 19.17
C LEU A 181 -11.75 17.69 18.63
N PRO A 182 -13.08 17.92 18.66
CA PRO A 182 -14.06 16.98 18.12
C PRO A 182 -13.82 16.69 16.64
N ALA A 183 -14.05 15.44 16.21
CA ALA A 183 -13.86 15.01 14.82
C ALA A 183 -14.62 15.89 13.79
N ASP A 184 -15.85 16.30 14.12
CA ASP A 184 -16.68 17.14 13.26
C ASP A 184 -16.13 18.57 13.09
N TRP A 185 -15.30 19.03 14.03
CA TRP A 185 -14.62 20.32 13.92
C TRP A 185 -13.57 20.31 12.80
N TYR A 186 -12.87 19.20 12.57
CA TYR A 186 -11.91 19.10 11.46
C TYR A 186 -12.58 19.15 10.09
N LYS A 187 -13.74 18.48 9.96
CA LYS A 187 -14.56 18.51 8.73
C LYS A 187 -15.00 19.95 8.39
N THR A 188 -15.31 20.76 9.41
CA THR A 188 -15.78 22.14 9.25
C THR A 188 -14.64 23.16 9.11
N ALA A 189 -13.53 22.98 9.84
CA ALA A 189 -12.37 23.88 9.85
C ALA A 189 -11.44 23.71 8.63
N GLN A 190 -11.76 22.81 7.71
CA GLN A 190 -10.95 22.52 6.51
C GLN A 190 -9.50 22.13 6.84
N LEU A 191 -9.27 21.60 8.04
CA LEU A 191 -7.94 21.21 8.47
C LEU A 191 -7.59 19.86 7.86
N PRO A 192 -6.42 19.74 7.21
CA PRO A 192 -5.98 18.52 6.55
C PRO A 192 -5.60 17.38 7.51
N VAL A 193 -6.03 17.41 8.78
CA VAL A 193 -5.66 16.36 9.73
C VAL A 193 -6.54 15.16 9.46
N VAL A 194 -5.97 14.21 8.73
CA VAL A 194 -6.64 12.94 8.52
C VAL A 194 -6.34 12.02 9.67
N SER A 195 -7.41 11.38 10.11
CA SER A 195 -7.50 10.55 11.30
C SER A 195 -6.41 9.49 11.39
N TYR A 196 -5.81 9.07 10.28
CA TYR A 196 -4.83 7.99 10.28
C TYR A 196 -3.39 8.41 10.66
N ALA A 197 -3.02 9.68 10.49
CA ALA A 197 -1.72 10.20 10.96
C ALA A 197 -1.79 10.68 12.42
N LEU A 198 -2.98 10.60 13.03
CA LEU A 198 -3.26 11.11 14.36
C LEU A 198 -2.36 10.48 15.45
N PRO A 199 -2.07 9.17 15.46
CA PRO A 199 -1.17 8.57 16.45
C PRO A 199 0.24 9.17 16.39
N ALA A 200 0.82 9.26 15.19
CA ALA A 200 2.14 9.86 15.00
C ALA A 200 2.14 11.35 15.36
N LEU A 201 1.10 12.10 14.96
CA LEU A 201 0.94 13.51 15.31
C LEU A 201 0.89 13.73 16.82
N ILE A 202 0.15 12.89 17.55
CA ILE A 202 0.04 12.97 19.01
C ILE A 202 1.40 12.67 19.64
N THR A 203 1.96 11.52 19.32
CA THR A 203 3.07 10.93 20.06
C THR A 203 4.40 11.60 19.75
N ILE A 204 4.72 11.84 18.47
CA ILE A 204 5.93 12.56 18.05
C ILE A 204 5.85 14.02 18.49
N GLY A 205 4.67 14.64 18.36
CA GLY A 205 4.43 16.00 18.85
C GLY A 205 4.68 16.13 20.35
N LEU A 206 4.18 15.18 21.15
CA LEU A 206 4.42 15.13 22.58
C LEU A 206 5.90 14.86 22.90
N ALA A 207 6.53 13.88 22.26
CA ALA A 207 7.95 13.54 22.45
C ALA A 207 8.84 14.76 22.18
N ARG A 208 8.64 15.43 21.05
CA ARG A 208 9.34 16.68 20.72
C ARG A 208 9.11 17.70 21.84
N HIS A 209 7.87 17.96 22.24
CA HIS A 209 7.56 18.97 23.27
C HIS A 209 8.24 18.66 24.61
N ARG A 210 8.35 17.39 25.02
CA ARG A 210 9.05 16.97 26.24
C ARG A 210 10.56 17.18 26.13
N LYS A 211 11.17 16.77 25.00
CA LYS A 211 12.62 16.84 24.79
C LYS A 211 13.13 18.25 24.49
N LYS A 212 12.30 19.11 23.89
CA LYS A 212 12.65 20.50 23.58
C LYS A 212 11.43 21.41 23.73
N PRO A 213 11.02 21.80 24.94
CA PRO A 213 9.76 22.52 25.16
C PRO A 213 9.60 23.81 24.35
N THR A 214 8.36 24.15 24.00
CA THR A 214 8.04 25.45 23.39
C THR A 214 8.55 26.59 24.28
N ARG A 215 9.30 27.53 23.69
CA ARG A 215 9.86 28.67 24.42
C ARG A 215 8.80 29.61 24.98
N PHE A 216 7.69 29.79 24.27
CA PHE A 216 6.59 30.63 24.71
C PHE A 216 5.80 29.96 25.83
N LEU A 217 5.82 30.56 27.01
CA LEU A 217 5.31 29.96 28.24
C LEU A 217 3.83 29.60 28.14
N HIS A 218 2.95 30.49 27.67
CA HIS A 218 1.52 30.18 27.57
C HIS A 218 1.22 28.98 26.67
N TRP A 219 1.94 28.85 25.54
CA TRP A 219 1.82 27.69 24.65
C TRP A 219 2.32 26.41 25.32
N ARG A 220 3.39 26.50 26.13
CA ARG A 220 3.89 25.36 26.89
C ARG A 220 2.87 24.86 27.91
N TRP A 221 2.17 25.77 28.60
CA TRP A 221 1.13 25.41 29.56
C TRP A 221 -0.07 24.76 28.88
N LEU A 222 -0.54 25.34 27.77
CA LEU A 222 -1.64 24.78 26.99
C LEU A 222 -1.31 23.36 26.51
N ARG A 223 -0.10 23.14 25.98
CA ARG A 223 0.35 21.81 25.54
C ARG A 223 0.44 20.80 26.67
N ASN A 224 0.97 21.20 27.82
CA ASN A 224 1.00 20.33 29.00
C ASN A 224 -0.41 19.97 29.47
N ALA A 225 -1.34 20.92 29.44
CA ALA A 225 -2.74 20.69 29.81
C ALA A 225 -3.47 19.79 28.78
N ALA A 226 -3.11 19.87 27.50
CA ALA A 226 -3.71 19.06 26.44
C ALA A 226 -3.19 17.61 26.41
N ALA A 227 -1.99 17.35 26.93
CA ALA A 227 -1.32 16.04 26.83
C ALA A 227 -2.16 14.85 27.34
N PRO A 228 -2.80 14.91 28.55
CA PRO A 228 -3.62 13.79 29.03
C PRO A 228 -4.81 13.50 28.11
N SER A 229 -5.48 14.54 27.59
CA SER A 229 -6.59 14.38 26.66
C SER A 229 -6.14 13.77 25.32
N ALA A 230 -4.98 14.19 24.81
CA ALA A 230 -4.42 13.62 23.58
C ALA A 230 -4.03 12.15 23.76
N LEU A 231 -3.46 11.77 24.91
CA LEU A 231 -3.15 10.37 25.23
C LEU A 231 -4.42 9.51 25.39
N ASN A 232 -5.49 10.05 25.98
CA ASN A 232 -6.78 9.36 26.05
C ASN A 232 -7.39 9.13 24.65
N VAL A 233 -7.23 10.10 23.74
CA VAL A 233 -7.62 9.91 22.33
C VAL A 233 -6.80 8.80 21.70
N LEU A 234 -5.48 8.81 21.88
CA LEU A 234 -4.57 7.78 21.35
C LEU A 234 -4.95 6.37 21.82
N GLN A 235 -5.24 6.19 23.12
CA GLN A 235 -5.65 4.90 23.66
C GLN A 235 -6.99 4.43 23.08
N ARG A 236 -7.96 5.34 22.94
CA ARG A 236 -9.29 4.99 22.43
C ARG A 236 -9.26 4.54 20.97
N ILE A 237 -8.36 5.11 20.17
CA ILE A 237 -8.28 4.84 18.73
C ILE A 237 -7.36 3.66 18.40
N GLN A 238 -6.64 3.07 19.37
CA GLN A 238 -5.77 1.92 19.13
C GLN A 238 -6.62 0.66 18.82
N PRO A 239 -6.38 0.00 17.68
CA PRO A 239 -6.99 -1.28 17.33
C PRO A 239 -6.74 -2.38 18.35
N THR A 240 -7.60 -3.41 18.37
CA THR A 240 -7.50 -4.56 19.29
C THR A 240 -6.29 -5.45 18.99
N THR A 241 -5.76 -5.43 17.78
CA THR A 241 -4.47 -6.07 17.42
C THR A 241 -3.28 -5.41 18.13
N GLY A 242 -3.44 -4.17 18.58
CA GLY A 242 -2.44 -3.39 19.30
C GLY A 242 -1.59 -2.48 18.40
N GLY A 243 -1.53 -2.76 17.10
CA GLY A 243 -0.86 -1.92 16.10
C GLY A 243 -1.77 -0.82 15.58
N PHE A 244 -1.18 0.25 15.04
CA PHE A 244 -1.92 1.27 14.30
C PHE A 244 -1.82 1.00 12.80
N LEU A 245 -2.95 0.96 12.10
CA LEU A 245 -3.03 0.66 10.66
C LEU A 245 -2.48 -0.73 10.29
N GLU A 246 -2.36 -1.66 11.24
CA GLU A 246 -1.60 -2.91 11.04
C GLU A 246 -0.16 -2.68 10.55
N ALA A 247 0.39 -1.47 10.75
CA ALA A 247 1.65 -1.04 10.19
C ALA A 247 2.76 -1.07 11.25
N THR A 248 3.81 -1.84 11.00
CA THR A 248 4.98 -1.93 11.88
C THR A 248 5.68 -0.57 12.06
N PRO A 249 5.98 0.20 10.99
CA PRO A 249 6.67 1.47 11.14
C PRO A 249 5.90 2.49 11.98
N LEU A 250 4.60 2.65 11.74
CA LEU A 250 3.77 3.59 12.48
C LEU A 250 3.68 3.20 13.96
N THR A 251 3.43 1.93 14.23
CA THR A 251 3.34 1.38 15.60
C THR A 251 4.66 1.57 16.34
N SER A 252 5.78 1.33 15.66
CA SER A 252 7.13 1.54 16.20
C SER A 252 7.41 3.01 16.51
N PHE A 253 7.07 3.92 15.60
CA PHE A 253 7.23 5.36 15.83
C PHE A 253 6.39 5.85 17.00
N VAL A 254 5.14 5.38 17.12
CA VAL A 254 4.28 5.68 18.28
C VAL A 254 4.92 5.20 19.58
N THR A 255 5.37 3.94 19.63
CA THR A 255 5.98 3.33 20.81
C THR A 255 7.23 4.08 21.25
N MET A 256 8.20 4.27 20.36
CA MET A 256 9.46 4.96 20.70
C MET A 256 9.22 6.42 21.09
N SER A 257 8.20 7.07 20.51
CA SER A 257 7.82 8.44 20.85
C SER A 257 7.23 8.54 22.26
N LEU A 258 6.33 7.64 22.64
CA LEU A 258 5.76 7.60 23.99
C LEU A 258 6.85 7.36 25.03
N VAL A 259 7.75 6.42 24.78
CA VAL A 259 8.89 6.17 25.67
C VAL A 259 9.81 7.40 25.75
N ALA A 260 10.07 8.08 24.62
CA ALA A 260 10.83 9.33 24.61
C ALA A 260 10.11 10.48 25.32
N ALA A 261 8.78 10.47 25.39
CA ALA A 261 7.97 11.43 26.12
C ALA A 261 7.86 11.12 27.64
N ASP A 262 8.55 10.08 28.11
CA ASP A 262 8.48 9.55 29.48
C ASP A 262 7.09 8.98 29.83
N GLU A 263 6.39 8.41 28.83
CA GLU A 263 5.09 7.75 28.93
C GLU A 263 5.21 6.22 28.71
N GLN A 264 6.33 5.61 29.11
CA GLN A 264 6.64 4.20 28.80
C GLN A 264 5.71 3.16 29.44
N GLU A 265 4.97 3.54 30.49
CA GLU A 265 3.98 2.69 31.17
C GLU A 265 2.55 2.89 30.63
N HIS A 266 2.40 3.72 29.59
CA HIS A 266 1.09 3.96 28.99
C HIS A 266 0.56 2.66 28.35
N PRO A 267 -0.73 2.29 28.50
CA PRO A 267 -1.27 1.04 27.95
C PRO A 267 -1.02 0.84 26.45
N VAL A 268 -0.99 1.94 25.69
CA VAL A 268 -0.67 1.92 24.26
C VAL A 268 0.70 1.29 23.97
N VAL A 269 1.71 1.55 24.81
CA VAL A 269 3.05 0.95 24.66
C VAL A 269 2.97 -0.56 24.86
N HIS A 270 2.15 -1.03 25.79
CA HIS A 270 2.02 -2.46 26.06
C HIS A 270 1.40 -3.23 24.90
N GLU A 271 0.30 -2.70 24.36
CA GLU A 271 -0.39 -3.31 23.22
C GLU A 271 0.44 -3.16 21.92
N ALA A 272 1.15 -2.05 21.76
CA ALA A 272 2.05 -1.87 20.62
C ALA A 272 3.25 -2.83 20.65
N ILE A 273 3.83 -3.10 21.82
CA ILE A 273 4.87 -4.14 21.95
C ILE A 273 4.29 -5.53 21.68
N ARG A 274 3.07 -5.83 22.15
CA ARG A 274 2.41 -7.09 21.79
C ARG A 274 2.31 -7.24 20.27
N PHE A 275 1.81 -6.21 19.59
CA PHE A 275 1.73 -6.20 18.13
C PHE A 275 3.09 -6.46 17.46
N LEU A 276 4.17 -5.78 17.91
CA LEU A 276 5.50 -5.97 17.34
C LEU A 276 6.07 -7.38 17.58
N VAL A 277 5.76 -8.00 18.72
CA VAL A 277 6.14 -9.39 19.02
C VAL A 277 5.35 -10.36 18.14
N ASP A 278 4.05 -10.08 17.93
CA ASP A 278 3.17 -10.94 17.14
C ASP A 278 3.44 -10.83 15.63
N SER A 279 4.03 -9.72 15.16
CA SER A 279 4.25 -9.43 13.72
C SER A 279 5.67 -9.69 13.22
N VAL A 280 6.57 -10.18 14.08
CA VAL A 280 7.93 -10.58 13.67
C VAL A 280 7.89 -11.81 12.77
N ARG A 281 8.78 -11.85 11.79
CA ARG A 281 8.98 -13.03 10.94
C ARG A 281 10.00 -13.98 11.53
N ASP A 282 9.98 -15.22 11.06
CA ASP A 282 10.92 -16.26 11.49
C ASP A 282 12.39 -15.90 11.22
N ASP A 283 12.66 -15.02 10.24
CA ASP A 283 13.99 -14.51 9.93
C ASP A 283 14.43 -13.32 10.81
N GLY A 284 13.60 -12.89 11.76
CA GLY A 284 13.85 -11.76 12.64
C GLY A 284 13.58 -10.39 12.02
N SER A 285 12.95 -10.33 10.86
CA SER A 285 12.56 -9.07 10.21
C SER A 285 11.08 -8.73 10.43
N TRP A 286 10.70 -7.53 10.02
CA TRP A 286 9.31 -7.09 10.01
C TRP A 286 8.87 -6.65 8.61
N PRO A 287 7.61 -6.95 8.22
CA PRO A 287 6.99 -6.34 7.05
C PRO A 287 6.53 -4.91 7.34
N ILE A 288 6.07 -4.21 6.31
CA ILE A 288 5.49 -2.87 6.43
C ILE A 288 4.12 -2.93 7.12
N ASP A 289 3.24 -3.77 6.60
CA ASP A 289 1.94 -4.09 7.18
C ASP A 289 1.85 -5.60 7.48
N THR A 290 0.93 -6.00 8.36
CA THR A 290 0.71 -7.41 8.72
C THR A 290 0.36 -8.28 7.50
N ASN A 291 -0.69 -7.92 6.76
CA ASN A 291 -1.10 -8.60 5.52
C ASN A 291 -1.89 -7.65 4.60
N LEU A 292 -2.18 -8.12 3.38
CA LEU A 292 -3.06 -7.46 2.40
C LEU A 292 -4.24 -8.36 2.00
N ALA A 293 -4.76 -9.17 2.93
CA ALA A 293 -5.64 -10.31 2.61
C ALA A 293 -6.87 -9.92 1.78
N THR A 294 -7.58 -8.84 2.15
CA THR A 294 -8.75 -8.38 1.40
C THR A 294 -8.37 -7.89 0.01
N TRP A 295 -7.28 -7.14 -0.09
CA TRP A 295 -6.76 -6.64 -1.36
C TRP A 295 -6.42 -7.78 -2.33
N VAL A 296 -5.55 -8.71 -1.90
CA VAL A 296 -5.10 -9.80 -2.79
C VAL A 296 -6.22 -10.80 -3.07
N THR A 297 -7.17 -11.00 -2.15
CA THR A 297 -8.35 -11.85 -2.39
C THR A 297 -9.24 -11.26 -3.48
N THR A 298 -9.58 -9.97 -3.38
CA THR A 298 -10.45 -9.34 -4.38
C THR A 298 -9.76 -9.28 -5.74
N LEU A 299 -8.46 -9.00 -5.80
CA LEU A 299 -7.71 -9.06 -7.04
C LEU A 299 -7.67 -10.48 -7.64
N SER A 300 -7.45 -11.51 -6.83
CA SER A 300 -7.38 -12.91 -7.28
C SER A 300 -8.71 -13.37 -7.87
N LEU A 301 -9.83 -13.06 -7.22
CA LEU A 301 -11.16 -13.39 -7.73
C LEU A 301 -11.47 -12.65 -9.04
N ASN A 302 -11.10 -11.37 -9.14
CA ASN A 302 -11.27 -10.62 -10.38
C ASN A 302 -10.34 -11.13 -11.50
N ALA A 303 -9.14 -11.61 -11.16
CA ALA A 303 -8.19 -12.19 -12.11
C ALA A 303 -8.70 -13.51 -12.69
N LEU A 304 -9.25 -14.39 -11.85
CA LEU A 304 -9.86 -15.67 -12.24
C LEU A 304 -11.21 -15.48 -12.94
N GLY A 305 -12.02 -14.52 -12.48
CA GLY A 305 -13.34 -14.19 -13.02
C GLY A 305 -14.29 -15.40 -13.04
N PRO A 306 -14.80 -15.81 -14.21
CA PRO A 306 -15.71 -16.94 -14.32
C PRO A 306 -15.04 -18.28 -14.03
N ASP A 307 -13.71 -18.35 -14.02
CA ASP A 307 -12.94 -19.59 -13.82
C ASP A 307 -12.62 -19.86 -12.33
N VAL A 308 -13.12 -19.05 -11.40
CA VAL A 308 -13.10 -19.40 -9.95
C VAL A 308 -13.80 -20.75 -9.78
N PRO A 309 -13.19 -21.76 -9.13
CA PRO A 309 -13.83 -23.08 -8.96
C PRO A 309 -15.13 -23.01 -8.16
N ASP A 310 -16.15 -23.79 -8.56
CA ASP A 310 -17.50 -23.76 -7.97
C ASP A 310 -17.48 -23.96 -6.46
N GLU A 311 -16.63 -24.87 -5.96
CA GLU A 311 -16.50 -25.17 -4.53
C GLU A 311 -15.93 -24.01 -3.70
N GLN A 312 -15.37 -22.97 -4.35
CA GLN A 312 -14.75 -21.81 -3.69
C GLN A 312 -15.63 -20.57 -3.70
N VAL A 313 -16.66 -20.55 -4.56
CA VAL A 313 -17.53 -19.39 -4.73
C VAL A 313 -18.15 -18.97 -3.41
N ASP A 314 -18.81 -19.90 -2.71
CA ASP A 314 -19.51 -19.60 -1.46
C ASP A 314 -18.56 -19.25 -0.30
N PRO A 315 -17.46 -20.02 -0.03
CA PRO A 315 -16.49 -19.64 0.99
C PRO A 315 -15.87 -18.26 0.79
N ALA A 316 -15.42 -17.95 -0.43
CA ALA A 316 -14.81 -16.66 -0.75
C ALA A 316 -15.83 -15.51 -0.61
N LEU A 317 -17.07 -15.71 -1.07
CA LEU A 317 -18.16 -14.75 -0.90
C LEU A 317 -18.47 -14.46 0.57
N ASP A 318 -18.61 -15.51 1.38
CA ASP A 318 -18.92 -15.35 2.81
C ASP A 318 -17.79 -14.62 3.53
N TRP A 319 -16.54 -14.92 3.21
CA TRP A 319 -15.38 -14.23 3.76
C TRP A 319 -15.34 -12.75 3.35
N ILE A 320 -15.49 -12.41 2.07
CA ILE A 320 -15.47 -11.01 1.62
C ILE A 320 -16.63 -10.21 2.22
N LEU A 321 -17.83 -10.77 2.26
CA LEU A 321 -19.01 -10.10 2.83
C LEU A 321 -18.89 -9.88 4.36
N ALA A 322 -18.05 -10.67 5.04
CA ALA A 322 -17.75 -10.48 6.46
C ALA A 322 -16.78 -9.31 6.70
N GLN A 323 -15.93 -8.96 5.72
CA GLN A 323 -14.97 -7.86 5.84
C GLN A 323 -15.58 -6.47 5.62
N GLN A 324 -16.85 -6.37 5.18
CA GLN A 324 -17.49 -5.07 4.99
C GLN A 324 -17.71 -4.35 6.32
N TYR A 325 -17.28 -3.08 6.41
CA TYR A 325 -17.57 -2.26 7.57
C TYR A 325 -19.06 -1.90 7.63
N ARG A 326 -19.77 -2.41 8.63
CA ARG A 326 -21.21 -2.16 8.85
C ARG A 326 -21.52 -1.13 9.92
N THR A 327 -20.49 -0.65 10.61
CA THR A 327 -20.58 0.42 11.60
C THR A 327 -19.56 1.51 11.31
N LYS A 328 -19.74 2.67 11.94
CA LYS A 328 -18.81 3.79 11.80
C LYS A 328 -17.42 3.38 12.30
N HIS A 329 -16.39 3.62 11.50
CA HIS A 329 -15.04 3.18 11.81
C HIS A 329 -14.50 3.86 13.09
N PRO A 330 -14.04 3.11 14.10
CA PRO A 330 -13.64 3.69 15.39
C PRO A 330 -12.39 4.57 15.29
N TYR A 331 -11.47 4.22 14.40
CA TYR A 331 -10.20 4.95 14.22
C TYR A 331 -10.36 6.20 13.35
N THR A 332 -11.15 6.12 12.27
CA THR A 332 -11.24 7.18 11.26
C THR A 332 -12.56 7.94 11.22
N ASN A 333 -13.58 7.47 11.95
CA ASN A 333 -14.95 7.98 11.87
C ASN A 333 -15.55 7.91 10.45
N ALA A 334 -15.02 7.05 9.58
CA ALA A 334 -15.58 6.77 8.27
C ALA A 334 -16.96 6.14 8.41
N ASP A 335 -17.89 6.55 7.55
CA ASP A 335 -19.22 5.95 7.48
C ASP A 335 -19.11 4.49 7.01
N PRO A 336 -20.06 3.60 7.39
CA PRO A 336 -20.05 2.21 6.96
C PRO A 336 -20.29 2.05 5.45
N GLY A 337 -19.88 0.91 4.91
CA GLY A 337 -20.13 0.49 3.53
C GLY A 337 -18.88 0.07 2.76
N GLY A 338 -17.70 0.55 3.19
CA GLY A 338 -16.41 0.22 2.55
C GLY A 338 -15.74 -1.05 3.08
N TRP A 339 -14.65 -1.42 2.41
CA TRP A 339 -13.68 -2.46 2.77
C TRP A 339 -12.30 -1.83 2.93
N ALA A 340 -11.46 -2.44 3.76
CA ALA A 340 -10.04 -2.15 3.91
C ALA A 340 -9.20 -3.25 3.23
N TRP A 341 -7.91 -2.98 3.02
CA TRP A 341 -6.94 -3.93 2.45
C TRP A 341 -6.71 -5.23 3.24
N THR A 342 -7.08 -5.26 4.52
CA THR A 342 -6.85 -6.38 5.45
C THR A 342 -8.17 -6.78 6.13
N ASP A 343 -8.24 -8.01 6.62
CA ASP A 343 -9.31 -8.52 7.49
C ASP A 343 -9.15 -8.08 8.95
N LEU A 344 -7.98 -7.51 9.28
CA LEU A 344 -7.63 -7.15 10.65
C LEU A 344 -8.25 -5.82 11.11
N PRO A 345 -8.56 -5.67 12.41
CA PRO A 345 -9.20 -4.47 12.99
C PRO A 345 -8.48 -3.13 12.76
N GLY A 346 -7.18 -3.12 12.46
CA GLY A 346 -6.43 -1.91 12.16
C GLY A 346 -6.62 -1.38 10.73
N GLY A 347 -7.24 -2.16 9.85
CA GLY A 347 -7.60 -1.73 8.50
C GLY A 347 -8.49 -0.47 8.51
N VAL A 348 -8.44 0.29 7.42
CA VAL A 348 -9.29 1.48 7.24
C VAL A 348 -10.01 1.37 5.91
N PRO A 349 -11.35 1.58 5.85
CA PRO A 349 -12.06 1.48 4.58
C PRO A 349 -11.57 2.53 3.58
N ASP A 350 -11.34 2.11 2.34
CA ASP A 350 -10.73 2.92 1.29
C ASP A 350 -11.32 2.68 -0.11
N ALA A 351 -11.01 3.60 -1.01
CA ALA A 351 -11.51 3.65 -2.38
C ALA A 351 -10.69 2.82 -3.37
N ASP A 352 -9.70 2.05 -2.94
CA ASP A 352 -8.99 1.09 -3.79
C ASP A 352 -9.52 -0.33 -3.56
N ASP A 353 -9.69 -0.72 -2.29
CA ASP A 353 -10.23 -2.03 -1.89
C ASP A 353 -11.74 -2.14 -2.08
N THR A 354 -12.50 -1.08 -1.76
CA THR A 354 -13.97 -1.11 -1.87
C THR A 354 -14.44 -1.39 -3.31
N PRO A 355 -13.92 -0.73 -4.37
CA PRO A 355 -14.25 -1.09 -5.74
C PRO A 355 -13.86 -2.53 -6.12
N GLY A 356 -12.70 -3.01 -5.66
CA GLY A 356 -12.25 -4.38 -5.90
C GLY A 356 -13.22 -5.41 -5.32
N ALA A 357 -13.67 -5.18 -4.09
CA ALA A 357 -14.69 -5.98 -3.43
C ALA A 357 -16.02 -5.97 -4.17
N ILE A 358 -16.51 -4.80 -4.61
CA ILE A 358 -17.74 -4.69 -5.41
C ILE A 358 -17.61 -5.53 -6.70
N LEU A 359 -16.50 -5.40 -7.43
CA LEU A 359 -16.30 -6.14 -8.67
C LEU A 359 -16.27 -7.66 -8.42
N ALA A 360 -15.59 -8.10 -7.35
CA ALA A 360 -15.48 -9.51 -6.99
C ALA A 360 -16.83 -10.12 -6.57
N ILE A 361 -17.60 -9.45 -5.70
CA ILE A 361 -18.90 -9.99 -5.25
C ILE A 361 -19.93 -10.00 -6.40
N LEU A 362 -19.88 -9.02 -7.31
CA LEU A 362 -20.76 -9.00 -8.48
C LEU A 362 -20.39 -10.09 -9.49
N GLU A 363 -19.11 -10.42 -9.66
CA GLU A 363 -18.65 -11.55 -10.48
C GLU A 363 -19.24 -12.88 -10.03
N LEU A 364 -19.30 -13.10 -8.71
CA LEU A 364 -19.75 -14.35 -8.12
C LEU A 364 -21.27 -14.43 -7.91
N ARG A 365 -22.00 -13.31 -8.09
CA ARG A 365 -23.41 -13.17 -7.73
C ARG A 365 -24.34 -14.19 -8.39
N SER A 366 -24.12 -14.54 -9.66
CA SER A 366 -24.96 -15.49 -10.39
C SER A 366 -24.62 -16.96 -10.13
N ARG A 367 -23.56 -17.22 -9.34
CA ARG A 367 -23.01 -18.54 -9.06
C ARG A 367 -23.25 -19.00 -7.62
N THR A 368 -24.09 -18.28 -6.88
CA THR A 368 -24.44 -18.57 -5.49
C THR A 368 -25.96 -18.64 -5.32
N ASP A 369 -26.41 -19.02 -4.13
CA ASP A 369 -27.83 -19.10 -3.82
C ASP A 369 -28.50 -17.72 -3.71
N ALA A 370 -29.84 -17.71 -3.75
CA ALA A 370 -30.63 -16.47 -3.73
C ALA A 370 -30.44 -15.62 -2.45
N MET A 371 -30.16 -16.24 -1.30
CA MET A 371 -29.94 -15.52 -0.05
C MET A 371 -28.60 -14.78 -0.07
N ARG A 372 -27.53 -15.44 -0.56
CA ARG A 372 -26.23 -14.79 -0.76
C ARG A 372 -26.29 -13.72 -1.84
N ALA A 373 -26.99 -13.97 -2.95
CA ALA A 373 -27.20 -12.98 -4.00
C ALA A 373 -27.88 -11.70 -3.46
N GLU A 374 -28.83 -11.82 -2.54
CA GLU A 374 -29.46 -10.66 -1.90
C GLU A 374 -28.53 -9.93 -0.93
N ARG A 375 -27.69 -10.66 -0.17
CA ARG A 375 -26.63 -10.05 0.64
C ARG A 375 -25.65 -9.25 -0.22
N ILE A 376 -25.30 -9.77 -1.40
CA ILE A 376 -24.45 -9.08 -2.37
C ILE A 376 -25.12 -7.78 -2.85
N ASN A 377 -26.41 -7.82 -3.18
CA ASN A 377 -27.15 -6.62 -3.60
C ASN A 377 -27.09 -5.50 -2.54
N GLY A 378 -27.37 -5.85 -1.29
CA GLY A 378 -27.29 -4.91 -0.16
C GLY A 378 -25.88 -4.38 0.08
N ALA A 379 -24.89 -5.28 0.09
CA ALA A 379 -23.49 -4.91 0.29
C ALA A 379 -23.00 -3.94 -0.80
N ALA A 380 -23.26 -4.25 -2.08
CA ALA A 380 -22.88 -3.40 -3.20
C ALA A 380 -23.61 -2.04 -3.19
N HIS A 381 -24.89 -2.02 -2.81
CA HIS A 381 -25.67 -0.79 -2.66
C HIS A 381 -25.03 0.16 -1.62
N ASP A 382 -24.72 -0.36 -0.43
CA ASP A 382 -24.11 0.43 0.64
C ASP A 382 -22.69 0.91 0.28
N ALA A 383 -21.91 0.04 -0.36
CA ALA A 383 -20.58 0.34 -0.86
C ALA A 383 -20.56 1.49 -1.89
N VAL A 384 -21.48 1.44 -2.86
CA VAL A 384 -21.61 2.50 -3.86
C VAL A 384 -22.10 3.78 -3.19
N GLY A 385 -23.04 3.71 -2.25
CA GLY A 385 -23.44 4.85 -1.43
C GLY A 385 -22.26 5.53 -0.72
N TRP A 386 -21.37 4.73 -0.15
CA TRP A 386 -20.13 5.16 0.49
C TRP A 386 -19.16 5.83 -0.50
N LEU A 387 -18.86 5.19 -1.63
CA LEU A 387 -17.99 5.76 -2.68
C LEU A 387 -18.51 7.10 -3.20
N LEU A 388 -19.83 7.24 -3.41
CA LEU A 388 -20.42 8.51 -3.86
C LEU A 388 -20.27 9.64 -2.84
N SER A 389 -20.23 9.32 -1.55
CA SER A 389 -20.01 10.31 -0.48
C SER A 389 -18.57 10.80 -0.45
N LEU A 390 -17.64 9.94 -0.86
CA LEU A 390 -16.19 10.15 -0.84
C LEU A 390 -15.66 10.99 -2.01
N GLN A 391 -16.36 10.98 -3.15
CA GLN A 391 -15.94 11.69 -4.37
C GLN A 391 -15.62 13.18 -4.10
N ASN A 392 -14.43 13.60 -4.53
CA ASN A 392 -13.97 14.97 -4.36
C ASN A 392 -14.68 15.95 -5.30
N ARG A 393 -14.48 17.25 -5.07
CA ARG A 393 -15.10 18.31 -5.91
C ARG A 393 -14.59 18.30 -7.34
N ASP A 394 -13.32 17.95 -7.55
CA ASP A 394 -12.69 17.84 -8.87
C ASP A 394 -13.22 16.68 -9.72
N GLY A 395 -14.02 15.79 -9.14
CA GLY A 395 -14.68 14.67 -9.82
C GLY A 395 -13.95 13.34 -9.66
N GLY A 396 -12.72 13.33 -9.15
CA GLY A 396 -12.01 12.10 -8.85
C GLY A 396 -12.29 11.58 -7.43
N TRP A 397 -11.70 10.43 -7.12
CA TRP A 397 -11.78 9.78 -5.81
C TRP A 397 -10.41 9.78 -5.11
N PRO A 398 -10.36 10.18 -3.83
CA PRO A 398 -9.21 9.95 -2.97
C PRO A 398 -9.24 8.54 -2.37
N THR A 399 -8.13 8.10 -1.78
CA THR A 399 -8.02 6.79 -1.13
C THR A 399 -8.93 6.67 0.09
N PHE A 400 -8.75 7.51 1.11
CA PHE A 400 -9.37 7.27 2.43
C PHE A 400 -10.48 8.26 2.80
N CYS A 401 -10.31 9.53 2.45
CA CYS A 401 -11.22 10.56 2.91
C CYS A 401 -11.39 11.69 1.91
N ARG A 402 -12.61 12.21 1.86
CA ARG A 402 -12.93 13.40 1.09
C ARG A 402 -12.22 14.61 1.67
N GLY A 403 -11.59 15.40 0.82
CA GLY A 403 -10.89 16.61 1.26
C GLY A 403 -10.73 17.65 0.17
N TRP A 404 -9.62 18.37 0.24
CA TRP A 404 -9.31 19.52 -0.63
C TRP A 404 -8.27 19.18 -1.69
N GLY A 405 -7.81 17.93 -1.71
CA GLY A 405 -6.88 17.38 -2.68
C GLY A 405 -5.47 17.93 -2.59
N LYS A 406 -5.02 18.26 -1.37
CA LYS A 406 -3.70 18.87 -1.14
C LYS A 406 -2.67 17.88 -0.64
N LEU A 407 -3.10 16.75 -0.07
CA LEU A 407 -2.24 15.75 0.51
C LEU A 407 -2.49 14.39 -0.14
N PRO A 408 -1.51 13.47 -0.11
CA PRO A 408 -1.62 12.18 -0.80
C PRO A 408 -2.90 11.40 -0.49
N PHE A 409 -3.45 11.54 0.71
CA PHE A 409 -4.61 10.80 1.19
C PHE A 409 -5.98 11.39 0.84
N ASP A 410 -6.05 12.70 0.57
CA ASP A 410 -7.29 13.40 0.23
C ASP A 410 -7.30 13.89 -1.22
N ARG A 411 -6.21 13.69 -1.94
CA ARG A 411 -6.11 13.94 -3.38
C ARG A 411 -6.74 12.82 -4.16
N SER A 412 -7.48 13.22 -5.17
CA SER A 412 -7.94 12.30 -6.19
C SER A 412 -6.75 11.79 -7.02
N SER A 413 -6.76 10.51 -7.37
CA SER A 413 -5.78 9.92 -8.29
C SER A 413 -6.45 9.19 -9.46
N PRO A 414 -5.81 9.15 -10.65
CA PRO A 414 -6.36 8.49 -11.82
C PRO A 414 -6.69 7.00 -11.64
N ASP A 415 -5.77 6.20 -11.10
CA ASP A 415 -5.91 4.76 -10.87
C ASP A 415 -7.10 4.42 -9.95
N ILE A 416 -7.18 5.07 -8.79
CA ILE A 416 -8.28 4.87 -7.83
C ILE A 416 -9.61 5.35 -8.43
N SER A 417 -9.61 6.51 -9.09
CA SER A 417 -10.83 7.04 -9.73
C SER A 417 -11.33 6.10 -10.82
N ALA A 418 -10.43 5.50 -11.61
CA ALA A 418 -10.77 4.51 -12.62
C ALA A 418 -11.34 3.23 -11.98
N HIS A 419 -10.76 2.76 -10.88
CA HIS A 419 -11.26 1.59 -10.16
C HIS A 419 -12.68 1.82 -9.64
N CYS A 420 -12.95 2.98 -9.00
CA CYS A 420 -14.29 3.42 -8.60
C CYS A 420 -15.27 3.46 -9.77
N LEU A 421 -14.87 4.00 -10.92
CA LEU A 421 -15.71 4.06 -12.12
C LEU A 421 -16.11 2.66 -12.58
N ARG A 422 -15.17 1.71 -12.65
CA ARG A 422 -15.46 0.31 -13.02
C ARG A 422 -16.52 -0.30 -12.12
N ALA A 423 -16.34 -0.18 -10.81
CA ALA A 423 -17.29 -0.72 -9.83
C ALA A 423 -18.69 -0.08 -9.94
N ILE A 424 -18.77 1.25 -10.02
CA ILE A 424 -20.05 1.98 -10.10
C ILE A 424 -20.77 1.66 -11.42
N VAL A 425 -20.06 1.59 -12.54
CA VAL A 425 -20.62 1.24 -13.85
C VAL A 425 -21.16 -0.18 -13.83
N ARG A 426 -20.40 -1.14 -13.29
CA ARG A 426 -20.85 -2.55 -13.18
C ARG A 426 -22.09 -2.66 -12.29
N PHE A 427 -22.07 -2.03 -11.11
CA PHE A 427 -23.21 -1.98 -10.20
C PHE A 427 -24.47 -1.41 -10.86
N LEU A 428 -24.34 -0.29 -11.59
CA LEU A 428 -25.46 0.32 -12.32
C LEU A 428 -26.09 -0.62 -13.35
N ARG A 429 -25.26 -1.41 -14.05
CA ARG A 429 -25.72 -2.32 -15.11
C ARG A 429 -26.40 -3.58 -14.54
N GLU A 430 -25.90 -4.11 -13.43
CA GLU A 430 -26.21 -5.49 -13.01
C GLU A 430 -27.03 -5.59 -11.71
N ALA A 431 -26.93 -4.60 -10.82
CA ALA A 431 -27.43 -4.74 -9.45
C ALA A 431 -28.26 -3.54 -8.94
N CYS A 432 -28.13 -2.36 -9.56
CA CYS A 432 -28.82 -1.17 -9.10
C CYS A 432 -30.33 -1.23 -9.37
N ASN A 433 -31.14 -1.20 -8.31
CA ASN A 433 -32.61 -1.17 -8.35
C ASN A 433 -33.21 0.12 -7.75
N ASP A 434 -32.38 1.08 -7.34
CA ASP A 434 -32.78 2.38 -6.79
C ASP A 434 -32.54 3.49 -7.82
N ALA A 435 -33.62 4.09 -8.32
CA ALA A 435 -33.57 5.17 -9.32
C ALA A 435 -32.85 6.44 -8.83
N ALA A 436 -32.97 6.78 -7.54
CA ALA A 436 -32.30 7.95 -6.96
C ALA A 436 -30.80 7.70 -6.82
N LEU A 437 -30.40 6.51 -6.38
CA LEU A 437 -29.00 6.11 -6.35
C LEU A 437 -28.43 6.05 -7.77
N ALA A 438 -29.17 5.50 -8.74
CA ALA A 438 -28.75 5.43 -10.13
C ALA A 438 -28.46 6.81 -10.73
N ALA A 439 -29.34 7.79 -10.48
CA ALA A 439 -29.15 9.18 -10.92
C ALA A 439 -27.91 9.84 -10.29
N ARG A 440 -27.57 9.51 -9.04
CA ARG A 440 -26.33 9.97 -8.39
C ARG A 440 -25.10 9.30 -9.00
N CYS A 441 -25.15 8.00 -9.27
CA CYS A 441 -24.09 7.25 -9.92
C CYS A 441 -23.76 7.83 -11.30
N GLN A 442 -24.78 8.11 -12.12
CA GLN A 442 -24.59 8.70 -13.45
C GLN A 442 -23.83 10.03 -13.39
N LYS A 443 -24.22 10.93 -12.47
CA LYS A 443 -23.51 12.21 -12.25
C LYS A 443 -22.08 12.00 -11.76
N ALA A 444 -21.86 11.02 -10.89
CA ALA A 444 -20.52 10.72 -10.39
C ALA A 444 -19.62 10.17 -11.50
N ILE A 445 -20.14 9.30 -12.36
CA ILE A 445 -19.45 8.73 -13.53
C ILE A 445 -19.01 9.84 -14.48
N GLU A 446 -19.91 10.73 -14.88
CA GLU A 446 -19.60 11.85 -15.77
C GLU A 446 -18.49 12.77 -15.22
N ARG A 447 -18.50 13.00 -13.90
CA ARG A 447 -17.47 13.79 -13.22
C ARG A 447 -16.15 13.03 -13.14
N GLY A 448 -16.18 11.72 -12.91
CA GLY A 448 -15.00 10.86 -12.87
C GLY A 448 -14.27 10.81 -14.22
N TYR A 449 -14.99 10.58 -15.32
CA TYR A 449 -14.37 10.63 -16.65
C TYR A 449 -13.79 12.00 -16.97
N ARG A 450 -14.50 13.10 -16.64
CA ARG A 450 -13.97 14.46 -16.81
C ARG A 450 -12.67 14.66 -16.02
N PHE A 451 -12.58 14.12 -14.81
CA PHE A 451 -11.36 14.14 -14.00
C PHE A 451 -10.24 13.36 -14.70
N LEU A 452 -10.47 12.12 -15.13
CA LEU A 452 -9.46 11.30 -15.81
C LEU A 452 -8.93 12.00 -17.07
N ILE A 453 -9.82 12.52 -17.92
CA ILE A 453 -9.44 13.26 -19.13
C ILE A 453 -8.59 14.48 -18.80
N GLY A 454 -8.96 15.23 -17.75
CA GLY A 454 -8.21 16.40 -17.29
C GLY A 454 -6.87 16.08 -16.61
N ARG A 455 -6.60 14.82 -16.30
CA ARG A 455 -5.34 14.35 -15.66
C ARG A 455 -4.42 13.57 -16.59
N GLN A 456 -4.83 13.30 -17.82
CA GLN A 456 -3.96 12.65 -18.79
C GLN A 456 -2.79 13.58 -19.15
N ARG A 457 -1.57 13.02 -19.17
CA ARG A 457 -0.36 13.73 -19.58
C ARG A 457 -0.35 13.94 -21.10
N ASN A 458 0.54 14.82 -21.56
CA ASN A 458 0.71 15.11 -22.99
C ASN A 458 1.22 13.90 -23.78
N ASP A 459 1.94 12.99 -23.13
CA ASP A 459 2.42 11.71 -23.68
C ASP A 459 1.33 10.62 -23.71
N GLY A 460 0.12 10.91 -23.22
CA GLY A 460 -1.00 9.96 -23.17
C GLY A 460 -1.09 9.18 -21.85
N ALA A 461 -0.11 9.27 -20.96
CA ALA A 461 -0.07 8.49 -19.74
C ALA A 461 -0.97 9.05 -18.61
N TRP A 462 -1.33 8.17 -17.69
CA TRP A 462 -1.82 8.52 -16.36
C TRP A 462 -0.87 8.00 -15.29
N LEU A 463 -0.78 8.74 -14.18
CA LEU A 463 0.06 8.35 -13.05
C LEU A 463 -0.78 7.76 -11.92
N PRO A 464 -0.35 6.65 -11.31
CA PRO A 464 -0.98 6.09 -10.12
C PRO A 464 -0.55 6.85 -8.85
N LEU A 465 -1.18 6.51 -7.72
CA LEU A 465 -0.83 7.09 -6.42
C LEU A 465 0.00 6.14 -5.54
N TRP A 466 -0.39 4.86 -5.46
CA TRP A 466 0.19 3.86 -4.54
C TRP A 466 1.17 2.89 -5.20
N PHE A 467 1.47 3.11 -6.48
CA PHE A 467 2.34 2.25 -7.27
C PHE A 467 3.42 3.09 -7.94
N GLY A 468 4.64 2.59 -7.94
CA GLY A 468 5.81 3.29 -8.45
C GLY A 468 6.75 2.33 -9.17
N ASN A 469 7.86 2.86 -9.69
CA ASN A 469 8.96 2.03 -10.16
C ASN A 469 10.30 2.67 -9.78
N GLN A 470 11.13 1.94 -9.02
CA GLN A 470 12.40 2.47 -8.49
C GLN A 470 13.48 2.76 -9.55
N PHE A 471 13.28 2.33 -10.80
CA PHE A 471 14.17 2.62 -11.93
C PHE A 471 13.65 3.77 -12.81
N ALA A 472 12.41 4.21 -12.59
CA ALA A 472 11.82 5.33 -13.30
C ALA A 472 12.18 6.67 -12.66
N ASN A 473 12.14 7.73 -13.46
CA ASN A 473 12.31 9.08 -12.95
C ASN A 473 11.20 9.43 -11.94
N ASP A 474 11.58 10.11 -10.87
CA ASP A 474 10.69 10.55 -9.79
C ASP A 474 9.91 9.44 -9.08
N ASP A 475 10.34 8.18 -9.24
CA ASP A 475 9.69 6.97 -8.73
C ASP A 475 8.32 6.67 -9.39
N GLU A 476 8.02 7.28 -10.55
CA GLU A 476 6.71 7.16 -11.23
C GLU A 476 6.49 5.79 -11.89
N ASN A 477 5.22 5.37 -12.01
CA ASN A 477 4.83 4.18 -12.78
C ASN A 477 3.69 4.49 -13.77
N PRO A 478 3.97 5.24 -14.85
CA PRO A 478 2.97 5.51 -15.87
C PRO A 478 2.40 4.25 -16.55
N THR A 479 3.13 3.13 -16.57
CA THR A 479 2.57 1.85 -17.07
C THR A 479 1.39 1.40 -16.21
N TYR A 480 1.57 1.30 -14.89
CA TYR A 480 0.51 0.91 -13.96
C TYR A 480 -0.68 1.88 -14.05
N GLY A 481 -0.42 3.18 -13.91
CA GLY A 481 -1.49 4.19 -13.90
C GLY A 481 -2.29 4.20 -15.19
N THR A 482 -1.62 4.10 -16.34
CA THR A 482 -2.29 4.06 -17.65
C THR A 482 -3.08 2.77 -17.82
N ALA A 483 -2.50 1.61 -17.50
CA ALA A 483 -3.19 0.33 -17.60
C ALA A 483 -4.49 0.32 -16.78
N ARG A 484 -4.43 0.71 -15.50
CA ARG A 484 -5.62 0.75 -14.62
C ARG A 484 -6.69 1.72 -15.12
N VAL A 485 -6.29 2.86 -15.65
CA VAL A 485 -7.23 3.85 -16.21
C VAL A 485 -7.91 3.32 -17.47
N LEU A 486 -7.18 2.67 -18.37
CA LEU A 486 -7.73 2.11 -19.60
C LEU A 486 -8.81 1.04 -19.34
N LEU A 487 -8.68 0.24 -18.28
CA LEU A 487 -9.71 -0.74 -17.89
C LEU A 487 -11.04 -0.11 -17.46
N ALA A 488 -11.07 1.19 -17.16
CA ALA A 488 -12.31 1.89 -16.84
C ALA A 488 -13.05 2.43 -18.06
N PHE A 489 -12.36 2.60 -19.19
CA PHE A 489 -12.99 3.07 -20.42
C PHE A 489 -13.74 1.92 -21.11
N ASP A 490 -14.93 2.23 -21.62
CA ASP A 490 -15.71 1.30 -22.44
C ASP A 490 -15.24 1.42 -23.90
N PRO A 491 -14.58 0.38 -24.46
CA PRO A 491 -14.03 0.44 -25.81
C PRO A 491 -15.11 0.60 -26.89
N ASP A 492 -16.32 0.10 -26.65
CA ASP A 492 -17.43 0.21 -27.60
C ASP A 492 -18.05 1.62 -27.57
N ALA A 493 -18.08 2.27 -26.40
CA ALA A 493 -18.59 3.63 -26.26
C ALA A 493 -17.66 4.72 -26.84
N GLU A 494 -16.34 4.48 -26.86
CA GLU A 494 -15.36 5.46 -27.36
C GLU A 494 -14.89 5.20 -28.81
N SER A 495 -15.06 4.00 -29.37
CA SER A 495 -14.59 3.68 -30.74
C SER A 495 -15.33 4.44 -31.85
N ASP A 496 -16.53 4.97 -31.57
CA ASP A 496 -17.38 5.61 -32.58
C ASP A 496 -17.11 7.11 -32.80
N ARG A 497 -16.20 7.76 -32.05
CA ARG A 497 -16.14 9.24 -32.08
C ARG A 497 -14.81 9.96 -32.30
N ASN A 498 -13.63 9.39 -32.14
CA ASN A 498 -12.37 10.05 -32.56
C ASN A 498 -11.14 9.17 -32.42
N SER A 499 -10.40 8.99 -33.52
CA SER A 499 -9.07 8.34 -33.57
C SER A 499 -7.96 9.06 -32.77
N SER A 500 -8.31 10.09 -32.01
CA SER A 500 -7.38 10.93 -31.22
C SER A 500 -7.89 11.17 -29.78
N GLY A 501 -8.81 10.32 -29.30
CA GLY A 501 -9.40 10.43 -27.97
C GLY A 501 -8.43 10.06 -26.82
N PRO A 502 -8.80 10.34 -25.56
CA PRO A 502 -8.01 9.99 -24.38
C PRO A 502 -7.66 8.50 -24.30
N LEU A 503 -8.64 7.61 -24.56
CA LEU A 503 -8.43 6.16 -24.62
C LEU A 503 -7.32 5.80 -25.62
N GLN A 504 -7.44 6.27 -26.87
CA GLN A 504 -6.48 5.97 -27.94
C GLN A 504 -5.06 6.44 -27.59
N ARG A 505 -4.90 7.65 -27.03
CA ARG A 505 -3.59 8.14 -26.59
C ARG A 505 -2.96 7.30 -25.48
N GLY A 506 -3.77 6.78 -24.55
CA GLY A 506 -3.26 5.89 -23.51
C GLY A 506 -2.81 4.53 -24.07
N LEU A 507 -3.55 4.01 -25.05
CA LEU A 507 -3.18 2.78 -25.77
C LEU A 507 -1.91 2.96 -26.60
N GLU A 508 -1.76 4.10 -27.28
CA GLU A 508 -0.54 4.47 -28.01
C GLU A 508 0.64 4.64 -27.07
N PHE A 509 0.43 5.26 -25.90
CA PHE A 509 1.45 5.37 -24.87
C PHE A 509 1.98 3.99 -24.47
N LEU A 510 1.11 3.06 -24.05
CA LEU A 510 1.55 1.72 -23.63
C LEU A 510 2.30 0.98 -24.75
N GLN A 511 1.82 1.03 -26.00
CA GLN A 511 2.52 0.43 -27.13
C GLN A 511 3.91 1.07 -27.37
N SER A 512 4.01 2.39 -27.21
CA SER A 512 5.27 3.12 -27.44
C SER A 512 6.37 2.84 -26.43
N ILE A 513 6.03 2.29 -25.26
CA ILE A 513 6.98 2.00 -24.18
C ILE A 513 7.27 0.50 -24.02
N GLN A 514 6.74 -0.37 -24.89
CA GLN A 514 7.06 -1.80 -24.86
C GLN A 514 8.55 -2.01 -25.15
N ASN A 515 9.22 -2.79 -24.29
CA ASN A 515 10.64 -3.09 -24.44
C ASN A 515 10.90 -4.02 -25.63
N ALA A 516 12.15 -4.08 -26.09
CA ALA A 516 12.56 -4.94 -27.21
C ALA A 516 12.35 -6.44 -26.93
N ASP A 517 12.43 -6.85 -25.66
CA ASP A 517 12.18 -8.23 -25.23
C ASP A 517 10.69 -8.63 -25.29
N GLY A 518 9.78 -7.67 -25.45
CA GLY A 518 8.33 -7.88 -25.50
C GLY A 518 7.61 -7.55 -24.19
N GLY A 519 8.33 -7.33 -23.09
CA GLY A 519 7.75 -6.96 -21.81
C GLY A 519 7.60 -5.45 -21.62
N TRP A 520 7.10 -5.07 -20.43
CA TRP A 520 7.01 -3.70 -19.95
C TRP A 520 7.63 -3.57 -18.57
N GLY A 521 8.29 -2.45 -18.32
CA GLY A 521 8.57 -1.95 -16.97
C GLY A 521 7.67 -0.76 -16.62
N GLY A 522 7.97 -0.04 -15.54
CA GLY A 522 7.18 1.10 -15.08
C GLY A 522 7.18 2.32 -16.00
N ALA A 523 8.20 2.50 -16.84
CA ALA A 523 8.31 3.57 -17.83
C ALA A 523 9.18 3.16 -19.03
N MET A 524 9.31 4.05 -20.03
CA MET A 524 10.18 3.81 -21.19
C MET A 524 11.63 3.52 -20.73
N GLY A 525 12.17 2.38 -21.17
CA GLY A 525 13.55 1.99 -20.88
C GLY A 525 13.80 1.40 -19.49
N THR A 526 12.78 1.30 -18.64
CA THR A 526 12.91 0.54 -17.39
C THR A 526 12.83 -0.98 -17.66
N PRO A 527 13.51 -1.82 -16.86
CA PRO A 527 13.49 -3.27 -17.05
C PRO A 527 12.09 -3.88 -17.02
N SER A 528 11.84 -4.89 -17.86
CA SER A 528 10.57 -5.62 -17.89
C SER A 528 10.37 -6.43 -16.61
N SER A 529 9.15 -6.42 -16.08
CA SER A 529 8.71 -7.19 -14.91
C SER A 529 7.45 -7.99 -15.24
N VAL A 530 7.11 -8.98 -14.40
CA VAL A 530 5.86 -9.73 -14.57
C VAL A 530 4.66 -8.83 -14.33
N GLU A 531 4.72 -7.98 -13.31
CA GLU A 531 3.62 -7.12 -12.90
C GLU A 531 3.27 -6.09 -13.98
N GLU A 532 4.22 -5.26 -14.41
CA GLU A 532 3.97 -4.23 -15.42
C GLU A 532 3.67 -4.80 -16.81
N THR A 533 4.31 -5.92 -17.20
CA THR A 533 3.97 -6.62 -18.46
C THR A 533 2.53 -7.12 -18.43
N SER A 534 2.10 -7.71 -17.31
CA SER A 534 0.75 -8.23 -17.17
C SER A 534 -0.30 -7.11 -17.18
N LEU A 535 -0.05 -6.01 -16.46
CA LEU A 535 -0.93 -4.85 -16.44
C LEU A 535 -1.08 -4.21 -17.83
N ALA A 536 0.04 -4.01 -18.54
CA ALA A 536 0.01 -3.46 -19.89
C ALA A 536 -0.76 -4.39 -20.85
N LEU A 537 -0.54 -5.71 -20.75
CA LEU A 537 -1.24 -6.71 -21.55
C LEU A 537 -2.74 -6.70 -21.28
N GLU A 538 -3.17 -6.70 -20.01
CA GLU A 538 -4.58 -6.64 -19.60
C GLU A 538 -5.29 -5.40 -20.17
N ALA A 539 -4.59 -4.27 -20.29
CA ALA A 539 -5.16 -3.06 -20.88
C ALA A 539 -5.22 -3.12 -22.42
N LEU A 540 -4.19 -3.68 -23.06
CA LEU A 540 -4.04 -3.67 -24.53
C LEU A 540 -4.96 -4.66 -25.25
N VAL A 541 -5.41 -5.73 -24.60
CA VAL A 541 -6.39 -6.69 -25.16
C VAL A 541 -7.76 -6.07 -25.48
N HIS A 542 -8.04 -4.86 -25.00
CA HIS A 542 -9.28 -4.14 -25.30
C HIS A 542 -9.14 -3.17 -26.49
N ALA A 543 -7.96 -3.08 -27.10
CA ALA A 543 -7.67 -2.15 -28.17
C ALA A 543 -7.68 -2.79 -29.57
N ARG A 544 -8.15 -2.01 -30.55
CA ARG A 544 -7.95 -2.34 -31.96
C ARG A 544 -6.53 -1.97 -32.37
N GLY A 545 -5.84 -2.87 -33.08
CA GLY A 545 -4.49 -2.61 -33.61
C GLY A 545 -3.33 -2.88 -32.63
N SER A 546 -3.62 -3.35 -31.41
CA SER A 546 -2.60 -3.72 -30.42
C SER A 546 -2.12 -5.18 -30.53
N ARG A 547 -2.59 -5.94 -31.53
CA ARG A 547 -2.37 -7.40 -31.63
C ARG A 547 -0.91 -7.81 -31.54
N GLU A 548 -0.02 -7.13 -32.26
CA GLU A 548 1.42 -7.43 -32.22
C GLU A 548 2.02 -7.21 -30.82
N ALA A 549 1.65 -6.10 -30.17
CA ALA A 549 2.12 -5.81 -28.81
C ALA A 549 1.60 -6.85 -27.80
N VAL A 550 0.34 -7.24 -27.92
CA VAL A 550 -0.31 -8.28 -27.10
C VAL A 550 0.38 -9.63 -27.29
N GLU A 551 0.63 -10.05 -28.54
CA GLU A 551 1.35 -11.30 -28.83
C GLU A 551 2.74 -11.29 -28.21
N ARG A 552 3.51 -10.21 -28.37
CA ARG A 552 4.87 -10.10 -27.79
C ARG A 552 4.86 -10.15 -26.26
N GLY A 553 3.91 -9.46 -25.62
CA GLY A 553 3.74 -9.47 -24.16
C GLY A 553 3.35 -10.83 -23.62
N ALA A 554 2.39 -11.48 -24.27
CA ALA A 554 1.95 -12.82 -23.92
C ALA A 554 3.09 -13.85 -24.04
N HIS A 555 3.86 -13.81 -25.14
CA HIS A 555 5.05 -14.66 -25.29
C HIS A 555 6.11 -14.40 -24.21
N TRP A 556 6.29 -13.15 -23.79
CA TRP A 556 7.23 -12.81 -22.71
C TRP A 556 6.79 -13.44 -21.37
N LEU A 557 5.50 -13.34 -21.01
CA LEU A 557 4.96 -13.99 -19.81
C LEU A 557 5.06 -15.51 -19.86
N MET A 558 4.75 -16.11 -21.02
CA MET A 558 4.88 -17.56 -21.23
C MET A 558 6.33 -18.02 -21.09
N LYS A 559 7.30 -17.21 -21.51
CA LYS A 559 8.73 -17.50 -21.31
C LYS A 559 9.10 -17.47 -19.83
N LYS A 560 8.62 -16.48 -19.06
CA LYS A 560 8.79 -16.43 -17.59
C LYS A 560 8.17 -17.64 -16.90
N LEU A 561 6.96 -18.02 -17.28
CA LEU A 561 6.29 -19.21 -16.77
C LEU A 561 7.01 -20.52 -17.11
N ALA A 562 7.53 -20.64 -18.33
CA ALA A 562 8.33 -21.80 -18.74
C ALA A 562 9.66 -21.91 -17.97
N ALA A 563 10.27 -20.77 -17.64
CA ALA A 563 11.49 -20.69 -16.84
C ALA A 563 11.26 -20.90 -15.33
N GLY A 564 10.01 -20.89 -14.86
CA GLY A 564 9.70 -20.94 -13.43
C GLY A 564 9.99 -19.61 -12.71
N GLU A 565 9.86 -18.50 -13.44
CA GLU A 565 10.14 -17.13 -12.97
C GLU A 565 8.86 -16.26 -12.99
N ILE A 566 7.67 -16.86 -13.04
CA ILE A 566 6.40 -16.12 -13.15
C ILE A 566 5.99 -15.45 -11.83
N ASP A 567 6.48 -15.97 -10.71
CA ASP A 567 6.29 -15.49 -9.34
C ASP A 567 7.43 -14.54 -8.89
N GLU A 568 8.31 -14.16 -9.81
CA GLU A 568 9.39 -13.21 -9.54
C GLU A 568 8.82 -11.82 -9.24
N THR A 569 8.81 -11.45 -7.95
CA THR A 569 8.29 -10.15 -7.50
C THR A 569 9.24 -8.99 -7.77
N THR A 570 8.67 -7.81 -7.99
CA THR A 570 9.40 -6.54 -8.09
C THR A 570 8.86 -5.48 -7.12
N PRO A 571 9.71 -4.56 -6.60
CA PRO A 571 9.24 -3.44 -5.78
C PRO A 571 8.40 -2.46 -6.61
N ILE A 572 7.09 -2.72 -6.65
CA ILE A 572 6.10 -1.92 -7.37
C ILE A 572 5.18 -1.16 -6.41
N GLY A 573 4.98 -1.71 -5.20
CA GLY A 573 4.16 -1.11 -4.17
C GLY A 573 4.85 0.12 -3.59
N PHE A 574 4.09 1.20 -3.45
CA PHE A 574 4.59 2.49 -2.99
C PHE A 574 3.71 2.98 -1.84
N TYR A 575 4.02 2.50 -0.63
CA TYR A 575 3.37 2.94 0.58
C TYR A 575 3.63 4.44 0.80
N PHE A 576 2.80 5.08 1.63
CA PHE A 576 2.80 6.52 1.84
C PHE A 576 4.21 7.15 1.81
N ALA A 577 4.36 8.19 0.98
CA ALA A 577 5.55 9.00 0.91
C ALA A 577 6.84 8.27 0.49
N LYS A 578 6.74 7.37 -0.48
CA LYS A 578 7.89 6.79 -1.17
C LYS A 578 8.64 5.67 -0.44
N LEU A 579 7.88 4.76 0.18
CA LEU A 579 8.35 3.53 0.79
C LEU A 579 8.00 2.34 -0.11
N TRP A 580 9.01 1.62 -0.58
CA TRP A 580 8.79 0.47 -1.45
C TRP A 580 8.35 -0.79 -0.70
N TYR A 581 7.47 -1.55 -1.32
CA TYR A 581 7.17 -2.94 -0.97
C TYR A 581 6.96 -3.78 -2.23
N PHE A 582 7.07 -5.09 -2.09
CA PHE A 582 6.51 -6.05 -3.04
C PHE A 582 5.58 -7.01 -2.29
N GLU A 583 4.69 -7.66 -3.03
CA GLU A 583 3.78 -8.66 -2.48
C GLU A 583 3.90 -9.92 -3.33
N GLN A 584 3.95 -11.08 -2.68
CA GLN A 584 4.24 -12.39 -3.28
C GLN A 584 3.29 -12.80 -4.41
N LEU A 585 1.99 -12.52 -4.27
CA LEU A 585 0.94 -12.91 -5.21
C LEU A 585 0.76 -11.93 -6.37
N TYR A 586 1.24 -10.69 -6.30
CA TYR A 586 1.08 -9.71 -7.38
C TYR A 586 1.45 -10.24 -8.77
N PRO A 587 2.63 -10.86 -9.00
CA PRO A 587 2.98 -11.44 -10.30
C PRO A 587 1.94 -12.46 -10.79
N LEU A 588 1.55 -13.41 -9.94
CA LEU A 588 0.61 -14.49 -10.28
C LEU A 588 -0.80 -13.95 -10.56
N ILE A 589 -1.28 -13.03 -9.73
CA ILE A 589 -2.58 -12.38 -9.88
C ILE A 589 -2.64 -11.64 -11.22
N PHE A 590 -1.67 -10.76 -11.49
CA PHE A 590 -1.69 -9.96 -12.71
C PHE A 590 -1.47 -10.84 -13.95
N ALA A 591 -0.54 -11.80 -13.90
CA ALA A 591 -0.31 -12.70 -15.03
C ALA A 591 -1.53 -13.57 -15.33
N THR A 592 -2.26 -14.03 -14.30
CA THR A 592 -3.50 -14.80 -14.47
C THR A 592 -4.56 -13.97 -15.21
N ALA A 593 -4.79 -12.73 -14.79
CA ALA A 593 -5.73 -11.82 -15.47
C ALA A 593 -5.32 -11.55 -16.92
N ALA A 594 -4.03 -11.24 -17.12
CA ALA A 594 -3.49 -10.89 -18.42
C ALA A 594 -3.55 -12.05 -19.42
N LEU A 595 -3.16 -13.26 -19.01
CA LEU A 595 -3.22 -14.46 -19.85
C LEU A 595 -4.66 -14.86 -20.16
N ARG A 596 -5.59 -14.73 -19.20
CA ARG A 596 -7.03 -14.99 -19.42
C ARG A 596 -7.60 -14.10 -20.51
N HIS A 597 -7.34 -12.81 -20.46
CA HIS A 597 -7.85 -11.89 -21.48
C HIS A 597 -7.09 -12.03 -22.81
N ALA A 598 -5.78 -12.32 -22.77
CA ALA A 598 -4.99 -12.51 -23.99
C ALA A 598 -5.44 -13.73 -24.80
N ARG A 599 -5.76 -14.87 -24.17
CA ARG A 599 -6.30 -16.04 -24.89
C ARG A 599 -7.63 -15.72 -25.58
N GLU A 600 -8.51 -14.97 -24.92
CA GLU A 600 -9.82 -14.60 -25.44
C GLU A 600 -9.71 -13.60 -26.60
N TYR A 601 -8.74 -12.69 -26.54
CA TYR A 601 -8.49 -11.71 -27.58
C TYR A 601 -7.84 -12.33 -28.81
N LEU A 602 -6.79 -13.14 -28.64
CA LEU A 602 -6.02 -13.69 -29.75
C LEU A 602 -6.73 -14.84 -30.48
N ALA A 603 -7.76 -15.42 -29.86
CA ALA A 603 -8.66 -16.38 -30.49
C ALA A 603 -9.71 -15.75 -31.44
N ARG A 604 -9.96 -14.44 -31.32
CA ARG A 604 -10.85 -13.66 -32.21
C ARG A 604 -10.09 -13.19 -33.44
#